data_AF-A0A7V3LEX5-F1
#
_entry.id   AF-A0A7V3LEX5-F1
#
_cell.length_a   1.000
_cell.length_b   1.000
_cell.length_c   1.000
_cell.angle_alpha   90.00
_cell.angle_beta   90.00
_cell.angle_gamma   90.00
#
_symmetry.space_group_name_H-M   'P 1'
#
loop_
_entity.id
_entity.type
_entity.pdbx_description
1 polymer ?
#
loop_
_entity_poly.entity_id
_entity_poly.type
_entity_poly.pdbx_seq_one_letter_code
_entity_poly.pdbx_strand_id
1 'polypeptide(L)'
;MKTVRLMPERHKIPVVLIETIALSLQLGFIIAFPLVILAILGRLLDRRFSTSPCFLLLGIGLSICISGIGLYQKIKKIIDSSTKEK
;
A
#
# COMPACT_ATOMS: atom_id res chain seq x y z
N MET A 1 -0.76 -37.75 -44.98
CA MET A 1 -1.59 -37.44 -43.79
C MET A 1 -0.71 -36.78 -42.73
N LYS A 2 -0.85 -35.46 -42.51
CA LYS A 2 -0.22 -34.74 -41.39
C LYS A 2 -1.30 -34.50 -40.34
N THR A 3 -1.29 -35.28 -39.26
CA THR A 3 -2.14 -35.03 -38.09
C THR A 3 -1.49 -33.92 -37.28
N VAL A 4 -1.89 -32.67 -37.55
CA VAL A 4 -1.55 -31.54 -36.67
C VAL A 4 -2.35 -31.73 -35.38
N ARG A 5 -1.71 -32.33 -34.39
CA ARG A 5 -2.21 -32.47 -33.03
C ARG A 5 -2.29 -31.07 -32.42
N LEU A 6 -3.48 -30.46 -32.43
CA LEU A 6 -3.75 -29.19 -31.78
C LEU A 6 -3.51 -29.35 -30.27
N MET A 7 -2.47 -28.68 -29.77
CA MET A 7 -2.21 -28.54 -28.34
C MET A 7 -3.20 -27.50 -27.80
N PRO A 8 -4.00 -27.81 -26.76
CA PRO A 8 -4.90 -26.81 -26.18
C PRO A 8 -4.08 -25.71 -25.51
N GLU A 9 -4.23 -24.47 -26.00
CA GLU A 9 -3.73 -23.24 -25.36
C GLU A 9 -4.28 -23.18 -23.93
N ARG A 10 -3.42 -23.51 -22.96
CA ARG A 10 -3.72 -23.40 -21.53
C ARG A 10 -3.96 -21.93 -21.22
N HIS A 11 -5.22 -21.52 -21.11
CA HIS A 11 -5.62 -20.25 -20.54
C HIS A 11 -5.08 -20.18 -19.10
N LYS A 12 -3.91 -19.55 -18.92
CA LYS A 12 -3.27 -19.37 -17.62
C LYS A 12 -4.19 -18.47 -16.81
N ILE A 13 -4.97 -19.07 -15.91
CA ILE A 13 -5.70 -18.34 -14.87
C ILE A 13 -4.66 -17.42 -14.21
N PRO A 14 -4.81 -16.09 -14.30
CA PRO A 14 -3.68 -15.19 -14.28
C PRO A 14 -3.14 -15.08 -12.86
N VAL A 15 -2.02 -15.73 -12.58
CA VAL A 15 -1.20 -15.56 -11.36
C VAL A 15 -0.94 -14.06 -11.09
N VAL A 16 -0.89 -13.26 -12.16
CA VAL A 16 -0.81 -11.80 -12.19
C VAL A 16 -1.88 -11.11 -11.33
N LEU A 17 -3.11 -11.63 -11.28
CA LEU A 17 -4.20 -11.01 -10.52
C LEU A 17 -3.91 -11.06 -9.01
N ILE A 18 -3.46 -12.22 -8.53
CA ILE A 18 -3.15 -12.46 -7.11
C ILE A 18 -1.94 -11.62 -6.69
N GLU A 19 -0.90 -11.55 -7.53
CA GLU A 19 0.29 -10.74 -7.28
C GLU A 19 -0.05 -9.24 -7.21
N THR A 20 -0.88 -8.75 -8.14
CA THR A 20 -1.30 -7.34 -8.15
C THR A 20 -2.08 -7.00 -6.88
N ILE A 21 -3.03 -7.87 -6.49
CA ILE A 21 -3.84 -7.68 -5.27
C ILE A 21 -2.95 -7.70 -4.02
N ALA A 22 -1.99 -8.62 -3.93
CA ALA A 22 -1.07 -8.73 -2.80
C ALA A 22 -0.20 -7.47 -2.65
N LEU A 23 0.32 -6.95 -3.76
CA LEU A 23 1.10 -5.70 -3.78
C LEU A 23 0.25 -4.50 -3.38
N SER A 24 -0.96 -4.38 -3.92
CA SER A 24 -1.89 -3.31 -3.55
C SER A 24 -2.29 -3.37 -2.07
N LEU A 25 -2.50 -4.57 -1.51
CA LEU A 25 -2.77 -4.77 -0.10
C LEU A 25 -1.58 -4.35 0.78
N GLN A 26 -0.35 -4.74 0.40
CA GLN A 26 0.84 -4.39 1.16
C GLN A 26 1.06 -2.86 1.19
N LEU A 27 0.83 -2.19 0.07
CA LEU A 27 0.89 -0.73 -0.04
C LEU A 27 -0.23 -0.06 0.77
N GLY A 28 -1.47 -0.56 0.65
CA GLY A 28 -2.61 -0.08 1.41
C GLY A 28 -2.39 -0.21 2.92
N PHE A 29 -1.82 -1.33 3.39
CA PHE A 29 -1.56 -1.56 4.81
C PHE A 29 -0.51 -0.58 5.37
N ILE A 30 0.51 -0.24 4.58
CA ILE A 30 1.53 0.74 4.96
C ILE A 30 0.96 2.15 5.18
N ILE A 31 -0.09 2.50 4.43
CA ILE A 31 -0.76 3.81 4.55
C ILE A 31 -1.81 3.76 5.66
N ALA A 32 -2.64 2.71 5.69
CA ALA A 32 -3.75 2.58 6.62
C ALA A 32 -3.28 2.43 8.07
N PHE A 33 -2.20 1.68 8.32
CA PHE A 33 -1.69 1.43 9.67
C PHE A 33 -1.33 2.71 10.46
N PRO A 34 -0.44 3.60 9.96
CA PRO A 34 -0.15 4.85 10.65
C PRO A 34 -1.37 5.76 10.72
N LEU A 35 -2.24 5.76 9.70
CA LEU A 35 -3.42 6.63 9.65
C LEU A 35 -4.43 6.30 10.72
N VAL A 36 -4.73 5.01 10.90
CA VAL A 36 -5.63 4.55 11.96
C VAL A 36 -5.02 4.81 13.34
N ILE A 37 -3.72 4.52 13.53
CA ILE A 37 -3.05 4.73 14.83
C ILE A 37 -3.04 6.21 15.20
N LEU A 38 -2.58 7.09 14.31
CA LEU A 38 -2.52 8.53 14.56
C LEU A 38 -3.92 9.15 14.69
N ALA A 39 -4.91 8.67 13.94
CA ALA A 39 -6.29 9.15 14.07
C ALA A 39 -6.90 8.76 15.43
N ILE A 40 -6.68 7.52 15.89
CA ILE A 40 -7.14 7.08 17.22
C ILE A 40 -6.42 7.86 18.32
N LEU A 41 -5.10 8.02 18.20
CA LEU A 41 -4.28 8.73 19.18
C LEU A 41 -4.66 10.23 19.24
N GLY A 42 -4.85 10.86 18.09
CA GLY A 42 -5.33 12.24 17.98
C GLY A 42 -6.74 12.41 18.55
N ARG A 43 -7.64 11.46 18.29
CA ARG A 43 -9.00 11.46 18.86
C ARG A 43 -9.02 11.30 20.38
N LEU A 44 -8.12 10.47 20.93
CA LEU A 44 -8.00 10.27 22.37
C LEU A 44 -7.47 11.54 23.06
N LEU A 45 -6.49 12.21 22.43
CA LEU A 45 -5.94 13.46 22.94
C LEU A 45 -6.95 14.61 22.86
N ASP A 46 -7.69 14.75 21.76
CA ASP A 46 -8.77 15.75 21.66
C ASP A 46 -9.81 15.59 22.77
N ARG A 47 -10.17 14.34 23.09
CA ARG A 47 -11.10 14.04 24.21
C ARG A 47 -10.53 14.40 25.58
N ARG A 48 -9.21 14.29 25.78
CA ARG A 48 -8.57 14.60 27.07
C ARG A 48 -8.38 16.09 27.30
N PHE A 49 -8.14 16.86 26.23
CA PHE A 49 -7.89 18.30 26.32
C PHE A 49 -9.13 19.17 26.07
N SER A 50 -10.28 18.58 25.71
CA SER A 50 -11.49 19.31 25.31
C SER A 50 -11.24 20.35 24.20
N THR A 51 -10.13 20.21 23.49
CA THR A 51 -9.82 21.01 22.32
C THR A 51 -10.80 20.61 21.23
N SER A 52 -11.38 21.62 20.55
CA SER A 52 -12.01 21.44 19.24
C SER A 52 -11.11 20.58 18.35
N PRO A 53 -11.63 19.83 17.35
CA PRO A 53 -11.01 18.65 16.72
C PRO A 53 -9.73 18.94 15.92
N CYS A 54 -8.74 19.53 16.58
CA CYS A 54 -7.48 20.04 16.05
C CYS A 54 -6.41 18.98 16.18
N PHE A 55 -6.40 18.20 17.27
CA PHE A 55 -5.44 17.10 17.44
C PHE A 55 -5.75 15.95 16.50
N LEU A 56 -7.02 15.70 16.21
CA LEU A 56 -7.43 14.75 15.17
C LEU A 56 -6.98 15.23 13.78
N LEU A 57 -7.15 16.51 13.45
CA LEU A 57 -6.69 17.10 12.19
C LEU A 57 -5.17 17.02 12.04
N LEU A 58 -4.42 17.36 13.10
CA LEU A 58 -2.97 17.24 13.15
C LEU A 58 -2.51 15.79 13.02
N GLY A 59 -3.19 14.85 13.68
CA GLY A 59 -2.90 13.42 13.58
C GLY A 59 -3.09 12.88 12.16
N ILE A 60 -4.17 13.28 11.47
CA ILE A 60 -4.40 12.92 10.07
C ILE A 60 -3.32 13.55 9.17
N GLY A 61 -3.04 14.84 9.35
CA GLY A 61 -2.01 15.55 8.57
C GLY A 61 -0.62 14.93 8.73
N LEU A 62 -0.21 14.66 9.97
CA LEU A 62 1.05 13.96 10.28
C LEU A 62 1.08 12.55 9.68
N SER A 63 -0.03 11.80 9.77
CA SER A 63 -0.10 10.48 9.15
C SER A 63 0.09 10.53 7.64
N ILE A 64 -0.53 11.49 6.96
CA ILE A 64 -0.39 11.63 5.51
C ILE A 64 1.08 11.91 5.17
N CYS A 65 1.72 12.83 5.89
CA CYS A 65 3.15 13.11 5.71
C CYS A 65 4.03 11.88 5.96
N ILE A 66 3.82 11.17 7.06
CA ILE A 66 4.61 9.97 7.44
C ILE A 66 4.42 8.86 6.41
N SER A 67 3.16 8.57 6.04
CA SER A 67 2.83 7.56 5.05
C SER A 67 3.39 7.90 3.67
N GLY A 68 3.35 9.18 3.26
CA GLY A 68 3.87 9.66 1.99
C GLY A 68 5.39 9.49 1.91
N ILE A 69 6.13 9.85 2.96
CA ILE A 69 7.58 9.65 3.04
C ILE A 69 7.93 8.15 3.03
N GLY A 70 7.21 7.33 3.79
CA GLY A 70 7.43 5.89 3.83
C GLY A 70 7.14 5.20 2.49
N LEU A 71 6.05 5.60 1.83
CA LEU A 71 5.67 5.12 0.50
C LEU A 71 6.71 5.51 -0.55
N TYR A 72 7.15 6.78 -0.55
CA TYR A 72 8.18 7.27 -1.47
C TYR A 72 9.49 6.49 -1.33
N GLN A 73 9.96 6.25 -0.09
CA GLN A 73 11.16 5.45 0.14
C GLN A 73 11.00 4.01 -0.35
N LYS A 74 9.82 3.40 -0.19
CA LYS A 74 9.56 2.02 -0.62
C LYS A 74 9.49 1.90 -2.14
N ILE A 75 8.83 2.85 -2.80
CA ILE A 75 8.77 2.93 -4.26
C ILE A 75 10.18 3.14 -4.83
N LYS A 76 10.95 4.09 -4.27
CA LYS A 76 12.34 4.33 -4.68
C LYS A 76 13.17 3.06 -4.52
N LYS A 77 13.05 2.34 -3.40
CA LYS A 77 13.77 1.09 -3.16
C LYS A 77 13.43 0.01 -4.20
N ILE A 78 12.15 -0.14 -4.56
CA ILE A 78 11.70 -1.08 -5.59
C ILE A 78 12.29 -0.70 -6.95
N ILE A 79 12.20 0.57 -7.35
CA ILE A 79 12.74 1.08 -8.62
C ILE A 79 14.26 0.88 -8.69
N ASP A 80 14.98 1.24 -7.62
CA ASP A 80 16.44 1.11 -7.54
C ASP A 80 16.90 -0.35 -7.59
N SER A 81 16.15 -1.25 -6.93
CA SER A 81 16.40 -2.69 -7.02
C SER A 81 16.12 -3.28 -8.41
N SER A 82 15.13 -2.77 -9.14
CA SER A 82 14.88 -3.18 -10.53
C SER A 82 15.93 -2.64 -11.52
N THR A 83 16.66 -1.58 -11.16
CA THR A 83 17.77 -1.04 -11.96
C THR A 83 19.10 -1.77 -11.73
N LYS A 84 19.27 -2.45 -10.58
CA LYS A 84 20.53 -3.14 -10.24
C LYS A 84 20.66 -4.57 -10.80
N GLU A 85 19.65 -5.04 -11.54
CA GLU A 85 19.68 -6.29 -12.32
C GLU A 85 19.85 -5.99 -13.82
N LYS A 86 20.80 -5.11 -14.17
CA LYS A 86 21.36 -4.97 -15.52
C LYS A 86 22.85 -4.71 -15.46
#